data_AF-B6ASB7-F1
#
_entry.id   AF-B6ASB7-F1
#
_cell.length_a   1.000
_cell.length_b   1.000
_cell.length_c   1.000
_cell.angle_alpha   90.00
_cell.angle_beta   90.00
_cell.angle_gamma   90.00
#
_symmetry.space_group_name_H-M   'P 1'
#
loop_
_entity.id
_entity.type
_entity.pdbx_description
1 polymer ?
#
loop_
_entity_poly.entity_id
_entity_poly.type
_entity_poly.pdbx_seq_one_letter_code
_entity_poly.pdbx_strand_id
1 'polypeptide(L)' 'MNPESGDVISGSGGLRKLRWIRTGTGKRGGVRVIYFLRTTRGEVVLLTLYAKSRVGNLPPHIARQLKEAFENGQI' A
#
# COMPACT_ATOMS: atom_id res chain seq x y z
N MET A 1 5.08 4.19 -15.73
CA MET A 1 4.64 3.83 -14.35
C MET A 1 5.07 2.40 -14.11
N ASN A 2 5.88 2.12 -13.08
CA ASN A 2 6.35 0.76 -12.77
C ASN A 2 5.56 0.19 -11.58
N PRO A 3 4.70 -0.82 -11.76
CA PRO A 3 3.94 -1.45 -10.67
C PRO A 3 4.82 -2.09 -9.59
N GLU A 4 6.09 -2.36 -9.88
CA GLU A 4 7.04 -2.96 -8.94
C GLU A 4 7.83 -1.92 -8.12
N SER A 5 7.61 -0.63 -8.35
CA SER A 5 8.33 0.47 -7.68
C SER A 5 8.08 0.57 -6.17
N GLY A 6 7.04 -0.08 -5.65
CA GLY A 6 6.76 -0.16 -4.23
C GLY A 6 7.55 -1.27 -3.53
N ASP A 7 8.08 -0.93 -2.35
CA ASP A 7 8.82 -1.86 -1.49
C ASP A 7 7.89 -2.98 -1.00
N VAL A 8 8.31 -4.24 -1.11
CA VAL A 8 7.56 -5.37 -0.53
C VAL A 8 7.55 -5.25 0.99
N ILE A 9 6.38 -5.42 1.60
CA ILE A 9 6.22 -5.53 3.04
C ILE A 9 6.41 -7.00 3.41
N SER A 10 7.55 -7.38 3.96
CA SER A 10 7.83 -8.76 4.37
C SER A 10 6.78 -9.28 5.35
N GLY A 11 6.31 -10.52 5.16
CA GLY A 11 5.28 -11.14 6.01
C GLY A 11 3.84 -10.68 5.76
N SER A 12 3.60 -9.84 4.75
CA SER A 12 2.25 -9.33 4.41
C SER A 12 1.50 -10.14 3.36
N GLY A 13 2.12 -11.17 2.77
CA GLY A 13 1.51 -11.93 1.66
C GLY A 13 1.58 -11.21 0.30
N GLY A 14 2.62 -10.40 0.06
CA GLY A 14 2.90 -9.79 -1.24
C GLY A 14 2.42 -8.35 -1.41
N LEU A 15 2.06 -7.67 -0.32
CA LEU A 15 1.74 -6.24 -0.37
C LEU A 15 3.01 -5.41 -0.56
N ARG A 16 2.82 -4.29 -1.25
CA ARG A 16 3.84 -3.32 -1.59
C ARG A 16 3.46 -1.95 -1.03
N LYS A 17 4.50 -1.19 -0.69
CA LYS A 17 4.40 0.16 -0.13
C LYS A 17 5.09 1.14 -1.06
N LEU A 18 4.33 2.03 -1.67
CA LEU A 18 4.87 3.16 -2.41
C LEU A 18 4.90 4.40 -1.52
N ARG A 19 6.06 5.08 -1.48
CA ARG A 19 6.20 6.39 -0.86
C ARG A 19 5.95 7.44 -1.94
N TRP A 20 4.88 8.22 -1.80
CA TRP A 20 4.54 9.26 -2.77
C TRP A 20 4.58 10.63 -2.12
N ILE A 21 5.30 11.56 -2.77
CA ILE A 21 5.34 12.97 -2.38
C ILE A 21 4.34 13.72 -3.25
N ARG A 22 3.44 14.47 -2.60
CA ARG A 22 2.50 15.35 -3.29
C ARG A 22 3.18 16.67 -3.63
N THR A 23 3.08 17.10 -4.89
CA THR A 23 3.57 18.41 -5.33
C THR A 23 2.89 19.53 -4.54
N GLY A 24 3.65 20.57 -4.17
CA GLY A 24 3.14 21.72 -3.41
C GLY A 24 2.97 21.47 -1.90
N THR A 25 3.36 20.30 -1.39
CA THR A 25 3.33 20.03 0.05
C THR A 25 4.74 19.94 0.64
N GLY A 26 4.96 20.59 1.78
CA GLY A 26 6.24 20.53 2.50
C GLY A 26 6.57 19.12 3.03
N LYS A 27 7.63 18.97 3.83
CA LYS A 27 8.15 17.68 4.34
C LYS A 27 7.11 16.72 4.95
N ARG A 28 5.94 17.21 5.38
CA ARG A 28 4.84 16.44 5.99
C ARG A 28 3.77 15.94 5.01
N GLY A 29 3.77 16.35 3.74
CA GLY A 29 2.70 16.04 2.79
C GLY A 29 2.84 14.74 2.01
N GLY A 30 3.87 13.94 2.29
CA GLY A 30 4.00 12.61 1.71
C GLY A 30 2.89 11.65 2.16
N VAL A 31 2.44 10.80 1.24
CA VAL A 31 1.48 9.72 1.49
C VAL A 31 2.14 8.36 1.28
N ARG A 32 1.66 7.36 2.01
CA ARG A 32 2.03 5.96 1.81
C ARG A 32 0.85 5.27 1.15
N VAL A 33 1.13 4.60 0.03
CA VAL A 33 0.16 3.85 -0.76
C VAL A 33 0.46 2.38 -0.53
N ILE A 34 -0.54 1.61 -0.12
CA ILE A 34 -0.43 0.17 0.09
C ILE A 34 -1.25 -0.54 -0.98
N TYR A 35 -0.60 -1.40 -1.75
CA TYR A 35 -1.20 -2.06 -2.91
C TYR A 35 -0.60 -3.45 -3.10
N PHE A 36 -1.23 -4.30 -3.90
CA PHE A 36 -0.62 -5.55 -4.37
C PHE A 36 -0.83 -5.74 -5.87
N LEU A 37 -0.02 -6.61 -6.46
CA LEU A 37 -0.13 -6.97 -7.87
C LEU A 37 -0.94 -8.26 -7.98
N ARG A 38 -2.07 -8.20 -8.68
CA ARG A 38 -2.86 -9.37 -9.06
C ARG A 38 -2.42 -9.79 -10.46
N THR A 39 -1.31 -10.52 -10.52
CA THR A 39 -0.65 -10.92 -11.77
C THR A 39 -1.54 -11.74 -12.69
N THR A 40 -2.42 -12.57 -12.13
CA THR A 40 -3.40 -13.37 -12.89
C THR A 40 -4.34 -12.53 -13.76
N ARG A 41 -4.55 -11.26 -13.40
CA ARG A 41 -5.39 -10.31 -14.15
C ARG A 41 -4.63 -9.08 -14.65
N GLY A 42 -3.32 -9.01 -14.41
CA GLY A 42 -2.51 -7.83 -14.72
C GLY A 42 -2.92 -6.56 -13.95
N GLU A 43 -3.54 -6.71 -12.78
CA GLU A 43 -4.14 -5.58 -12.04
C GLU A 43 -3.22 -5.07 -10.92
N VAL A 44 -3.26 -3.76 -10.68
CA VAL A 44 -2.71 -3.11 -9.49
C VAL A 44 -3.87 -2.81 -8.55
N VAL A 45 -3.96 -3.54 -7.45
CA VAL A 45 -5.04 -3.38 -6.48
C VAL A 45 -4.60 -2.49 -5.34
N LEU A 46 -5.18 -1.30 -5.26
CA LEU A 46 -4.98 -0.36 -4.16
C LEU A 46 -5.84 -0.77 -2.96
N LEU A 47 -5.21 -1.01 -1.80
CA LEU A 47 -5.95 -1.32 -0.56
C LEU A 47 -6.19 -0.08 0.29
N THR A 48 -5.15 0.75 0.46
CA THR A 48 -5.28 1.95 1.29
C THR A 48 -4.22 3.00 0.97
N LEU A 49 -4.53 4.25 1.31
CA LEU A 49 -3.66 5.41 1.24
C LEU A 49 -3.77 6.19 2.55
N TYR A 50 -2.63 6.58 3.11
CA TYR A 50 -2.61 7.40 4.32
C TYR A 50 -1.46 8.40 4.34
N ALA A 51 -1.69 9.53 5.03
CA ALA A 51 -0.67 10.55 5.21
C ALA A 51 0.46 10.05 6.12
N LYS A 52 1.72 10.33 5.76
CA LYS A 52 2.90 9.97 6.56
C LYS A 52 2.80 10.49 8.00
N SER A 53 2.17 11.64 8.20
CA SER A 53 2.03 12.31 9.49
C SER A 53 0.98 11.70 10.41
N ARG A 54 -0.01 10.96 9.87
CA ARG A 54 -1.12 10.43 10.66
C ARG A 54 -0.90 8.99 11.12
N VAL A 55 -0.19 8.20 10.32
CA VAL A 55 0.05 6.78 10.60
C VAL A 55 1.53 6.47 10.40
N GLY A 56 2.08 5.72 11.36
CA GLY A 56 3.47 5.25 11.34
C GLY A 56 3.72 4.19 10.26
N ASN A 57 4.61 3.23 10.54
CA ASN A 57 4.74 2.05 9.68
C ASN A 57 3.55 1.13 9.92
N LEU A 58 2.90 0.70 8.83
CA LEU A 58 1.87 -0.33 8.87
C LEU A 58 2.52 -1.68 9.27
N PRO A 59 2.10 -2.32 10.37
CA PRO A 59 2.62 -3.63 10.74
C PRO A 59 2.27 -4.67 9.66
N PRO A 60 3.16 -5.64 9.37
CA PRO A 60 2.91 -6.65 8.34
C PRO A 60 1.62 -7.45 8.55
N HIS A 61 1.25 -7.76 9.80
CA HIS A 61 0.03 -8.49 10.12
C HIS A 61 -1.24 -7.71 9.77
N ILE A 62 -1.26 -6.39 10.01
CA ILE A 62 -2.38 -5.52 9.61
C ILE A 62 -2.45 -5.42 8.10
N ALA A 63 -1.31 -5.29 7.43
CA ALA A 63 -1.26 -5.28 5.97
C ALA A 63 -1.89 -6.57 5.40
N ARG A 64 -1.52 -7.72 5.94
CA ARG A 64 -2.11 -9.02 5.57
C ARG A 64 -3.63 -9.05 5.77
N GLN A 65 -4.12 -8.57 6.91
CA GLN A 65 -5.56 -8.49 7.19
C GLN A 65 -6.31 -7.61 6.18
N LEU A 66 -5.71 -6.51 5.72
CA LEU A 66 -6.33 -5.68 4.67
C LEU A 66 -6.49 -6.45 3.36
N LYS A 67 -5.51 -7.28 2.99
CA LYS A 67 -5.61 -8.11 1.79
C LYS A 67 -6.68 -9.19 1.96
N GLU A 68 -6.71 -9.85 3.11
CA GLU A 68 -7.73 -10.86 3.43
C GLU A 68 -9.14 -10.25 3.39
N ALA A 69 -9.33 -9.07 3.97
CA ALA A 69 -10.59 -8.34 3.93
C ALA A 69 -11.03 -8.01 2.49
N PHE A 70 -10.09 -7.58 1.63
CA PHE A 70 -10.37 -7.34 0.21
C PHE A 70 -10.75 -8.61 -0.55
N GLU A 71 -10.00 -9.70 -0.37
CA GLU A 71 -10.30 -10.99 -1.04
C GLU A 71 -11.64 -11.58 -0.56
N ASN A 72 -12.02 -11.31 0.69
CA ASN A 72 -13.33 -11.70 1.25
C ASN A 72 -14.48 -10.74 0.87
N GLY A 73 -14.20 -9.66 0.12
CA GLY A 73 -15.22 -8.66 -0.28
C GLY A 73 -15.74 -7.80 0.87
N GLN A 74 -14.98 -7.66 1.96
CA GLN A 74 -15.34 -6.83 3.12
C GLN A 74 -14.93 -5.36 2.97
N ILE A 75 -14.09 -5.06 1.97
CA ILE A 75 -13.65 -3.72 1.54
C ILE A 75 -13.43 -3.66 0.04
#